data_AF-B0N9V6-F1
#
_entry.id   AF-B0N9V6-F1
#
_cell.length_a   1.000
_cell.length_b   1.000
_cell.length_c   1.000
_cell.angle_alpha   90.00
_cell.angle_beta   90.00
_cell.angle_gamma   90.00
#
_symmetry.space_group_name_H-M   'P 1'
#
loop_
_entity.id
_entity.type
_entity.pdbx_description
1 polymer ?
#
loop_
_entity_poly.entity_id
_entity_poly.type
_entity_poly.pdbx_seq_one_letter_code
_entity_poly.pdbx_strand_id
1 'polypeptide(L)' 'MKTELTQFLDTLKFNKKNLTRQQYRTIRGQALKGDVMNARKGLQKVLKRRCG' A
#
# COMPACT_ATOMS: atom_id res chain seq x y z
N MET A 1 1.90 -20.83 2.53
CA MET A 1 0.88 -19.97 1.89
C MET A 1 1.12 -18.53 2.34
N LYS A 2 1.30 -17.56 1.43
CA LYS A 2 1.38 -16.14 1.83
C LYS A 2 -0.02 -15.61 2.11
N THR A 3 -0.21 -14.88 3.20
CA THR A 3 -1.49 -14.22 3.52
C THR A 3 -1.72 -13.01 2.61
N GLU A 4 -2.97 -12.59 2.45
CA GLU A 4 -3.31 -11.40 1.66
C GLU A 4 -2.54 -10.16 2.16
N LEU A 5 -2.41 -10.03 3.48
CA LEU A 5 -1.63 -8.98 4.13
C LEU A 5 -0.15 -9.03 3.73
N THR A 6 0.49 -10.21 3.77
CA THR A 6 1.93 -10.31 3.41
C THR A 6 2.16 -9.99 1.93
N GLN A 7 1.30 -10.46 1.04
CA GLN A 7 1.37 -10.11 -0.39
C GLN A 7 1.18 -8.59 -0.63
N PHE A 8 0.26 -7.97 0.12
CA PHE A 8 0.06 -6.54 0.06
C PHE A 8 1.28 -5.75 0.56
N LEU A 9 1.87 -6.15 1.69
CA LEU A 9 3.05 -5.48 2.24
C LEU A 9 4.26 -5.57 1.31
N ASP A 10 4.45 -6.70 0.62
CA ASP A 10 5.46 -6.86 -0.42
C ASP A 10 5.24 -5.87 -1.57
N THR A 11 4.00 -5.76 -2.04
CA THR A 11 3.59 -4.80 -3.11
C THR A 11 3.82 -3.34 -2.66
N LEU A 12 3.47 -3.02 -1.42
CA LEU A 12 3.65 -1.68 -0.85
C LEU A 12 5.14 -1.34 -0.71
N LYS A 13 5.98 -2.30 -0.30
CA LYS A 13 7.44 -2.13 -0.19
C LYS A 13 8.07 -1.91 -1.56
N PHE A 14 7.66 -2.66 -2.59
CA PHE A 14 8.14 -2.48 -3.96
C PHE A 14 7.88 -1.06 -4.48
N ASN A 15 6.72 -0.49 -4.14
CA ASN A 15 6.33 0.85 -4.56
C ASN A 15 6.85 1.99 -3.67
N LYS A 16 7.68 1.71 -2.66
CA LYS A 16 8.12 2.70 -1.65
C LYS A 16 8.74 3.96 -2.26
N LYS A 17 9.50 3.83 -3.37
CA LYS A 17 10.14 4.96 -4.07
C LYS A 17 9.13 5.95 -4.70
N ASN A 18 7.91 5.49 -4.98
CA ASN A 18 6.86 6.29 -5.60
C ASN A 18 5.94 6.97 -4.56
N LEU A 19 6.22 6.81 -3.27
CA LEU A 19 5.36 7.24 -2.17
C LEU A 19 6.09 8.24 -1.27
N THR A 20 5.36 9.22 -0.73
CA THR A 20 5.90 9.99 0.39
C THR A 20 5.96 9.09 1.63
N ARG A 21 6.81 9.46 2.60
CA ARG A 21 6.88 8.76 3.89
C ARG A 21 5.52 8.68 4.57
N GLN A 22 4.71 9.72 4.47
CA GLN A 22 3.36 9.78 5.03
C GLN A 22 2.38 8.83 4.32
N GLN A 23 2.37 8.83 2.98
CA GLN A 23 1.52 7.93 2.19
C GLN A 23 1.84 6.46 2.50
N TYR A 24 3.13 6.11 2.51
CA TYR A 24 3.59 4.77 2.84
C TYR A 24 3.12 4.33 4.23
N ARG A 25 3.33 5.17 5.26
CA ARG A 25 2.92 4.87 6.65
C ARG A 25 1.41 4.72 6.78
N THR A 26 0.64 5.60 6.13
CA THR A 26 -0.82 5.59 6.19
C THR A 26 -1.39 4.32 5.57
N ILE A 27 -0.97 3.99 4.36
CA ILE A 27 -1.43 2.80 3.62
C ILE A 27 -1.01 1.52 4.36
N ARG A 28 0.22 1.49 4.91
CA ARG A 28 0.68 0.37 5.75
C ARG A 28 -0.19 0.21 7.00
N GLY A 29 -0.52 1.32 7.68
CA GLY A 29 -1.35 1.30 8.87
C GLY A 29 -2.77 0.78 8.62
N GLN A 30 -3.37 1.13 7.47
CA GLN A 30 -4.67 0.63 7.05
C GLN A 30 -4.66 -0.91 6.87
N ALA A 31 -3.67 -1.43 6.15
CA ALA A 31 -3.55 -2.87 5.95
C ALA A 31 -3.29 -3.64 7.25
N LEU A 32 -2.44 -3.10 8.15
CA LEU A 32 -2.16 -3.73 9.44
C LEU A 32 -3.37 -3.73 10.39
N LYS A 33 -4.33 -2.82 10.22
CA LYS A 33 -5.61 -2.81 10.96
C LYS A 33 -6.63 -3.83 10.41
N GLY A 34 -6.27 -4.61 9.38
CA GLY A 34 -7.14 -5.61 8.77
C GLY A 34 -7.86 -5.15 7.50
N ASP A 35 -7.69 -3.88 7.10
CA ASP A 35 -8.36 -3.33 5.93
C ASP A 35 -7.44 -3.32 4.69
N VAL A 36 -7.03 -4.52 4.27
CA VAL A 36 -6.10 -4.70 3.14
C VAL A 36 -6.73 -4.22 1.83
N MET A 37 -8.03 -4.45 1.64
CA MET A 37 -8.78 -4.03 0.46
C MET A 37 -8.79 -2.50 0.28
N ASN A 38 -9.13 -1.72 1.31
CA ASN A 38 -9.10 -0.27 1.20
C ASN A 38 -7.67 0.28 1.10
N ALA A 39 -6.70 -0.34 1.78
CA ALA A 39 -5.29 0.01 1.61
C ALA A 39 -4.82 -0.18 0.15
N ARG A 40 -5.29 -1.25 -0.52
CA ARG A 40 -4.98 -1.56 -1.92
C ARG A 40 -5.57 -0.53 -2.87
N LYS A 41 -6.83 -0.12 -2.67
CA LYS A 41 -7.46 1.00 -3.40
C LYS A 41 -6.70 2.31 -3.19
N GLY A 42 -6.29 2.60 -1.95
CA GLY A 42 -5.50 3.76 -1.60
C GLY A 42 -4.16 3.80 -2.33
N LEU A 43 -3.44 2.67 -2.36
CA LEU A 43 -2.18 2.54 -3.10
C LEU A 43 -2.36 2.79 -4.59
N GLN A 44 -3.35 2.15 -5.24
CA GLN A 44 -3.63 2.35 -6.66
C GLN A 44 -3.92 3.82 -7.00
N LYS A 45 -4.72 4.49 -6.18
CA LYS A 45 -5.06 5.92 -6.35
C LYS A 45 -3.83 6.81 -6.24
N VAL A 46 -2.92 6.53 -5.30
CA VAL A 46 -1.69 7.29 -5.15
C VAL A 46 -0.74 7.05 -6.32
N LEU A 47 -0.54 5.80 -6.73
CA LEU A 47 0.32 5.47 -7.86
C LEU A 47 -0.18 6.09 -9.17
N LYS A 48 -1.49 6.02 -9.45
CA LYS A 48 -2.10 6.65 -10.62
C LYS A 48 -1.84 8.17 -10.68
N ARG A 49 -1.78 8.85 -9.53
CA ARG A 49 -1.54 10.30 -9.47
C ARG A 49 -0.07 10.69 -9.59
N ARG A 50 0.85 9.78 -9.29
CA ARG A 50 2.29 10.08 -9.17
C ARG A 50 3.14 9.48 -10.29
N CYS A 51 2.64 8.42 -10.91
CA CYS A 51 3.33 7.66 -11.95
C CYS A 51 2.50 7.54 -13.24
N GLY A 52 1.26 8.03 -13.24
CA GLY A 52 0.40 8.12 -14.43
C GLY A 52 0.45 9.51 -15.03
#